data_AF-A0A7X7FRS9-F1
#
_entry.id   AF-A0A7X7FRS9-F1
#
_cell.length_a   1.000
_cell.length_b   1.000
_cell.length_c   1.000
_cell.angle_alpha   90.00
_cell.angle_beta   90.00
_cell.angle_gamma   90.00
#
_symmetry.space_group_name_H-M   'P 1'
#
loop_
_entity.id
_entity.type
_entity.pdbx_description
1 polymer ?
#
loop_
_entity_poly.entity_id
_entity_poly.type
_entity_poly.pdbx_seq_one_letter_code
_entity_poly.pdbx_strand_id
1 'polypeptide(L)'
;QPSIPWYCMIGNHDRYAIGLLPIVSLPADRRVAPLPFFGRPGFLLPTVFDSTGRLAHGNITPAYPGPPRLFEPPVFVTPNPDRAYFNRNEFIGAMFGGDSGPAGHGFETPDSRGWYSFSPVPGLRLIGLNTSDQPTPFPTGIYDVGCISDEQSDFLRRELASAAEHGERVIVASHHPSHTLEVLHGSALGPERFRALLNDHPNVILHLAGHLHRNRVADRGGYIEIETCSTLDPPQEARVVEIWRDTADDSLLIRYYMFSHLDDDLPPLGEDPLRGLREQAWQLAGGDKRGVLRQAATTDLESDPLGTTEDRQGWIRLDNR
;
A
#
# COMPACT_ATOMS: atom_id res chain seq x y z
N GLN A 1 6.10 23.15 4.66
CA GLN A 1 6.67 21.86 4.22
C GLN A 1 6.42 20.84 5.33
N PRO A 2 6.08 19.58 5.01
CA PRO A 2 5.90 18.55 6.03
C PRO A 2 7.21 18.38 6.82
N SER A 3 7.14 18.45 8.14
CA SER A 3 8.30 18.38 9.04
C SER A 3 8.68 16.96 9.43
N ILE A 4 7.85 15.98 9.10
CA ILE A 4 8.02 14.57 9.48
C ILE A 4 8.68 13.83 8.30
N PRO A 5 9.84 13.19 8.51
CA PRO A 5 10.42 12.30 7.50
C PRO A 5 9.45 11.17 7.17
N TRP A 6 9.25 10.90 5.89
CA TRP A 6 8.35 9.84 5.44
C TRP A 6 9.07 8.90 4.48
N TYR A 7 8.61 7.66 4.45
CA TYR A 7 9.21 6.59 3.65
C TYR A 7 8.14 5.92 2.79
N CYS A 8 8.50 5.50 1.59
CA CYS A 8 7.57 5.04 0.57
C CYS A 8 7.68 3.52 0.35
N MET A 9 6.54 2.83 0.29
CA MET A 9 6.44 1.48 -0.27
C MET A 9 5.77 1.57 -1.63
N ILE A 10 6.32 0.88 -2.62
CA ILE A 10 5.71 0.81 -3.95
C ILE A 10 4.44 -0.05 -3.86
N GLY A 11 3.31 0.54 -4.24
CA GLY A 11 2.05 -0.16 -4.38
C GLY A 11 1.76 -0.63 -5.79
N ASN A 12 0.71 -1.44 -5.94
CA ASN A 12 0.24 -1.90 -7.24
C ASN A 12 -0.18 -0.71 -8.14
N HIS A 13 -0.75 0.36 -7.57
CA HIS A 13 -1.12 1.58 -8.29
C HIS A 13 0.07 2.43 -8.76
N ASP A 14 1.26 2.23 -8.20
CA ASP A 14 2.51 2.85 -8.64
C ASP A 14 3.19 2.02 -9.75
N ARG A 15 2.75 0.78 -9.96
CA ARG A 15 3.39 -0.17 -10.88
C ARG A 15 2.53 -0.52 -12.10
N TYR A 16 1.22 -0.61 -11.88
CA TYR A 16 0.25 -1.10 -12.84
C TYR A 16 -0.78 -0.01 -13.15
N ALA A 17 -1.23 0.02 -14.39
CA ALA A 17 -2.37 0.86 -14.74
C ALA A 17 -3.58 0.39 -13.93
N ILE A 18 -4.28 1.35 -13.32
CA ILE A 18 -5.42 1.13 -12.41
C ILE A 18 -5.13 0.14 -11.26
N GLY A 19 -3.85 -0.10 -10.94
CA GLY A 19 -3.43 -1.05 -9.90
C GLY A 19 -3.51 -2.52 -10.28
N LEU A 20 -3.77 -2.87 -11.55
CA LEU A 20 -4.05 -4.25 -11.97
C LEU A 20 -3.33 -4.67 -13.26
N LEU A 21 -3.22 -3.76 -14.22
CA LEU A 21 -2.83 -4.09 -15.59
C LEU A 21 -1.36 -3.71 -15.86
N PRO A 22 -0.56 -4.62 -16.42
CA PRO A 22 0.82 -4.34 -16.80
C PRO A 22 0.92 -3.19 -17.79
N ILE A 23 1.91 -2.34 -17.55
CA ILE A 23 2.27 -1.26 -18.45
C ILE A 23 3.32 -1.82 -19.41
N VAL A 24 3.02 -1.80 -20.71
CA VAL A 24 3.94 -2.24 -21.77
C VAL A 24 4.43 -1.05 -22.57
N SER A 25 5.70 -1.11 -22.97
CA SER A 25 6.31 -0.12 -23.85
C SER A 25 6.15 -0.55 -25.31
N LEU A 26 5.60 0.35 -26.13
CA LEU A 26 5.51 0.24 -27.58
C LEU A 26 6.65 1.06 -28.21
N PRO A 27 6.88 0.95 -29.54
CA PRO A 27 7.82 1.82 -30.24
C PRO A 27 7.57 3.31 -29.96
N ALA A 28 8.62 4.12 -30.04
CA ALA A 28 8.62 5.55 -29.71
C ALA A 28 8.28 5.87 -28.24
N ASP A 29 8.62 4.97 -27.30
CA ASP A 29 8.41 5.10 -25.85
C ASP A 29 6.95 5.35 -25.44
N ARG A 30 6.00 4.98 -26.31
CA ARG A 30 4.59 5.05 -25.98
C ARG A 30 4.25 3.90 -25.03
N ARG A 31 3.71 4.24 -23.86
CA ARG A 31 3.32 3.25 -22.85
C ARG A 31 1.81 3.12 -22.78
N VAL A 32 1.34 1.89 -22.77
CA VAL A 32 -0.08 1.54 -22.70
C VAL A 32 -0.26 0.36 -21.75
N ALA A 33 -1.48 0.14 -21.26
CA ALA A 33 -1.81 -1.05 -20.49
C ALA A 33 -2.81 -1.93 -21.26
N PRO A 34 -2.38 -3.09 -21.80
CA PRO A 34 -3.28 -3.98 -22.50
C PRO A 34 -4.32 -4.57 -21.56
N LEU A 35 -5.52 -4.74 -22.08
CA LEU A 35 -6.64 -5.31 -21.33
C LEU A 35 -6.75 -6.82 -21.61
N PRO A 36 -7.21 -7.64 -20.65
CA PRO A 36 -7.34 -9.09 -20.82
C PRO A 36 -8.22 -9.46 -22.02
N PHE A 37 -7.83 -10.47 -22.81
CA PHE A 37 -8.60 -10.86 -24.00
C PHE A 37 -9.93 -11.56 -23.70
N PHE A 38 -10.01 -12.30 -22.59
CA PHE A 38 -11.20 -13.10 -22.25
C PHE A 38 -12.41 -12.22 -21.91
N GLY A 39 -13.55 -12.48 -22.57
CA GLY A 39 -14.82 -11.81 -22.28
C GLY A 39 -15.04 -10.46 -22.96
N ARG A 40 -14.18 -10.04 -23.91
CA ARG A 40 -14.34 -8.74 -24.58
C ARG A 40 -15.14 -8.85 -25.88
N PRO A 41 -16.29 -8.17 -26.02
CA PRO A 41 -16.96 -8.01 -27.29
C PRO A 41 -16.09 -7.09 -28.17
N GLY A 42 -15.49 -7.66 -29.22
CA GLY A 42 -14.55 -6.98 -30.10
C GLY A 42 -15.08 -5.69 -30.76
N PHE A 43 -14.16 -4.95 -31.37
CA PHE A 43 -14.26 -3.65 -32.08
C PHE A 43 -14.89 -2.45 -31.35
N LEU A 44 -15.87 -2.65 -30.46
CA LEU A 44 -16.60 -1.57 -29.78
C LEU A 44 -15.91 -1.06 -28.50
N LEU A 45 -14.92 -1.79 -27.98
CA LEU A 45 -14.18 -1.47 -26.74
C LEU A 45 -12.67 -1.37 -26.99
N PRO A 46 -11.94 -0.48 -26.29
CA PRO A 46 -10.52 -0.24 -26.52
C PRO A 46 -9.72 -1.44 -26.06
N THR A 47 -8.79 -1.91 -26.87
CA THR A 47 -7.96 -3.09 -26.50
C THR A 47 -6.87 -2.77 -25.47
N VAL A 48 -6.61 -1.48 -25.20
CA VAL A 48 -5.60 -0.98 -24.27
C VAL A 48 -6.10 0.27 -23.54
N PHE A 49 -5.58 0.53 -22.34
CA PHE A 49 -5.62 1.87 -21.75
C PHE A 49 -4.43 2.70 -22.23
N ASP A 50 -4.74 3.89 -22.73
CA ASP A 50 -3.79 4.88 -23.19
C ASP A 50 -3.88 6.10 -22.27
N SER A 51 -2.78 6.40 -21.59
CA SER A 51 -2.70 7.52 -20.63
C SER A 51 -2.98 8.89 -21.26
N THR A 52 -2.66 9.09 -22.55
CA THR A 52 -2.94 10.34 -23.28
C THR A 52 -4.35 10.40 -23.87
N GLY A 53 -5.09 9.30 -23.80
CA GLY A 53 -6.37 9.11 -24.48
C GLY A 53 -7.47 10.08 -24.03
N ARG A 54 -8.47 10.26 -24.92
CA ARG A 54 -9.66 11.09 -24.71
C ARG A 54 -10.88 10.33 -24.20
N LEU A 55 -10.77 9.01 -24.09
CA LEU A 55 -11.86 8.08 -23.77
C LEU A 55 -11.48 7.28 -22.54
N ALA A 56 -12.31 7.33 -21.51
CA ALA A 56 -12.32 6.39 -20.42
C ALA A 56 -13.56 5.48 -20.57
N HIS A 57 -13.41 4.19 -20.37
CA HIS A 57 -14.53 3.26 -20.43
C HIS A 57 -14.88 2.87 -19.00
N GLY A 58 -15.97 3.43 -18.49
CA GLY A 58 -16.36 3.38 -17.08
C GLY A 58 -16.57 4.79 -16.53
N ASN A 59 -17.57 4.94 -15.65
CA ASN A 59 -17.75 6.20 -14.93
C ASN A 59 -16.53 6.43 -14.03
N ILE A 60 -15.67 7.39 -14.38
CA ILE A 60 -14.66 7.90 -13.44
C ILE A 60 -15.41 8.77 -12.43
N THR A 61 -15.87 8.15 -11.35
CA THR A 61 -16.26 8.87 -10.14
C THR A 61 -15.32 8.47 -9.01
N PRO A 62 -15.09 9.36 -8.03
CA PRO A 62 -14.36 9.00 -6.81
C PRO A 62 -14.92 7.77 -6.09
N ALA A 63 -16.20 7.42 -6.32
CA ALA A 63 -16.89 6.34 -5.65
C ALA A 63 -16.83 4.97 -6.36
N TYR A 64 -16.45 4.90 -7.64
CA TYR A 64 -16.45 3.65 -8.42
C TYR A 64 -15.26 3.57 -9.41
N PRO A 65 -14.04 3.27 -8.93
CA PRO A 65 -12.86 3.20 -9.79
C PRO A 65 -12.67 1.86 -10.55
N GLY A 66 -13.57 0.88 -10.37
CA GLY A 66 -13.47 -0.50 -10.90
C GLY A 66 -14.23 -0.74 -12.21
N PRO A 67 -13.93 -1.83 -12.94
CA PRO A 67 -14.04 -1.88 -14.39
C PRO A 67 -15.47 -1.65 -14.92
N PRO A 68 -15.61 -1.04 -16.11
CA PRO A 68 -16.91 -0.78 -16.71
C PRO A 68 -17.71 -2.08 -16.84
N ARG A 69 -19.02 -1.98 -16.61
CA ARG A 69 -19.94 -3.05 -17.06
C ARG A 69 -19.74 -3.28 -18.56
N LEU A 70 -20.01 -4.50 -19.02
CA LEU A 70 -19.83 -4.93 -20.42
C LEU A 70 -20.44 -3.97 -21.47
N PHE A 71 -21.46 -3.19 -21.09
CA PHE A 71 -22.20 -2.26 -21.95
C PHE A 71 -22.19 -0.80 -21.46
N GLU A 72 -21.20 -0.37 -20.68
CA GLU A 72 -21.09 1.05 -20.31
C GLU A 72 -20.54 1.91 -21.47
N PRO A 73 -21.21 3.03 -21.80
CA PRO A 73 -20.71 3.93 -22.82
C PRO A 73 -19.41 4.61 -22.34
N PRO A 74 -18.44 4.86 -23.22
CA PRO A 74 -17.27 5.63 -22.85
C PRO A 74 -17.64 7.04 -22.39
N VAL A 75 -16.87 7.54 -21.42
CA VAL A 75 -16.89 8.93 -21.00
C VAL A 75 -15.71 9.65 -21.65
N PHE A 76 -15.96 10.86 -22.13
CA PHE A 76 -14.89 11.72 -22.62
C PHE A 76 -14.12 12.30 -21.44
N VAL A 77 -12.81 12.09 -21.44
CA VAL A 77 -11.87 12.75 -20.53
C VAL A 77 -11.08 13.77 -21.33
N THR A 78 -10.75 14.91 -20.72
CA THR A 78 -9.87 15.90 -21.35
C THR A 78 -8.56 15.24 -21.72
N PRO A 79 -8.19 15.16 -23.02
CA PRO A 79 -6.90 14.63 -23.44
C PRO A 79 -5.79 15.46 -22.81
N ASN A 80 -4.75 14.79 -22.34
CA ASN A 80 -3.57 15.47 -21.84
C ASN A 80 -2.33 14.76 -22.42
N PRO A 81 -1.59 15.41 -23.33
CA PRO A 81 -0.38 14.83 -23.91
C PRO A 81 0.75 14.65 -22.88
N ASP A 82 0.68 15.34 -21.75
CA ASP A 82 1.65 15.25 -20.66
C ASP A 82 1.33 14.11 -19.68
N ARG A 83 0.18 13.42 -19.81
CA ARG A 83 -0.10 12.21 -19.03
C ARG A 83 0.74 11.06 -19.55
N ALA A 84 1.51 10.47 -18.67
CA ALA A 84 2.33 9.30 -18.99
C ALA A 84 2.22 8.25 -17.90
N TYR A 85 2.31 6.99 -18.31
CA TYR A 85 2.68 5.92 -17.41
C TYR A 85 4.17 5.99 -17.11
N PHE A 86 4.53 5.73 -15.86
CA PHE A 86 5.92 5.64 -15.42
C PHE A 86 6.28 4.18 -15.12
N ASN A 87 7.57 3.90 -15.12
CA ASN A 87 8.12 2.64 -14.63
C ASN A 87 8.68 2.81 -13.20
N ARG A 88 9.09 1.69 -12.59
CA ARG A 88 9.63 1.67 -11.22
C ARG A 88 10.77 2.66 -11.00
N ASN A 89 11.74 2.72 -11.92
CA ASN A 89 12.92 3.57 -11.76
C ASN A 89 12.57 5.05 -11.88
N GLU A 90 11.59 5.40 -12.71
CA GLU A 90 11.10 6.79 -12.80
C GLU A 90 10.31 7.18 -11.56
N PHE A 91 9.48 6.27 -11.01
CA PHE A 91 8.79 6.49 -9.73
C PHE A 91 9.78 6.72 -8.59
N ILE A 92 10.75 5.82 -8.45
CA ILE A 92 11.81 5.94 -7.43
C ILE A 92 12.63 7.20 -7.68
N GLY A 93 12.99 7.51 -8.92
CA GLY A 93 13.71 8.73 -9.29
C GLY A 93 12.98 10.00 -8.87
N ALA A 94 11.65 10.04 -8.99
CA ALA A 94 10.84 11.17 -8.53
C ALA A 94 10.94 11.39 -7.00
N MET A 95 11.19 10.35 -6.21
CA MET A 95 11.38 10.46 -4.75
C MET A 95 12.64 11.23 -4.35
N PHE A 96 13.56 11.49 -5.29
CA PHE A 96 14.76 12.30 -5.05
C PHE A 96 14.57 13.78 -5.42
N GLY A 97 13.46 14.14 -6.08
CA GLY A 97 13.21 15.49 -6.59
C GLY A 97 12.40 16.41 -5.67
N GLY A 98 11.91 15.89 -4.54
CA GLY A 98 11.05 16.65 -3.61
C GLY A 98 11.82 17.42 -2.55
N ASP A 99 11.14 18.39 -1.92
CA ASP A 99 11.69 19.19 -0.82
C ASP A 99 11.57 18.50 0.56
N SER A 100 10.82 17.39 0.65
CA SER A 100 10.67 16.63 1.90
C SER A 100 11.79 15.63 2.09
N GLY A 101 12.14 15.37 3.35
CA GLY A 101 13.16 14.38 3.70
C GLY A 101 12.57 13.00 4.05
N PRO A 102 13.43 11.96 4.05
CA PRO A 102 14.78 11.96 3.47
C PRO A 102 14.72 11.86 1.93
N ALA A 103 15.77 12.33 1.24
CA ALA A 103 15.87 12.16 -0.21
C ALA A 103 15.76 10.67 -0.58
N GLY A 104 14.93 10.35 -1.57
CA GLY A 104 14.65 8.97 -1.96
C GLY A 104 13.62 8.25 -1.08
N HIS A 105 13.21 8.81 0.06
CA HIS A 105 12.14 8.30 0.93
C HIS A 105 12.27 6.80 1.26
N GLY A 106 13.50 6.35 1.53
CA GLY A 106 13.85 4.96 1.82
C GLY A 106 14.67 4.29 0.71
N PHE A 107 14.52 4.73 -0.54
CA PHE A 107 15.35 4.25 -1.64
C PHE A 107 16.72 4.92 -1.62
N GLU A 108 17.79 4.13 -1.72
CA GLU A 108 19.17 4.63 -1.71
C GLU A 108 19.56 5.28 -3.05
N THR A 109 19.04 4.76 -4.16
CA THR A 109 19.36 5.21 -5.51
C THR A 109 18.13 5.17 -6.44
N PRO A 110 18.09 5.99 -7.52
CA PRO A 110 17.02 5.95 -8.52
C PRO A 110 16.82 4.60 -9.23
N ASP A 111 17.85 3.77 -9.28
CA ASP A 111 17.85 2.43 -9.87
C ASP A 111 17.62 1.30 -8.85
N SER A 112 17.23 1.65 -7.62
CA SER A 112 16.88 0.69 -6.57
C SER A 112 15.86 -0.34 -7.04
N ARG A 113 15.94 -1.54 -6.47
CA ARG A 113 14.98 -2.63 -6.68
C ARG A 113 13.58 -2.32 -6.12
N GLY A 114 13.45 -1.27 -5.30
CA GLY A 114 12.19 -0.86 -4.68
C GLY A 114 11.94 -1.44 -3.29
N TRP A 115 12.92 -2.14 -2.72
CA TRP A 115 12.95 -2.57 -1.33
C TRP A 115 14.23 -2.05 -0.67
N TYR A 116 14.20 -1.89 0.65
CA TYR A 116 15.30 -1.30 1.41
C TYR A 116 15.25 -1.71 2.88
N SER A 117 16.31 -1.41 3.62
CA SER A 117 16.44 -1.67 5.05
C SER A 117 17.31 -0.61 5.70
N PHE A 118 16.88 -0.04 6.82
CA PHE A 118 17.69 0.90 7.59
C PHE A 118 17.22 0.98 9.05
N SER A 119 18.04 1.56 9.91
CA SER A 119 17.71 1.75 11.33
C SER A 119 17.26 3.20 11.58
N PRO A 120 15.94 3.50 11.67
CA PRO A 120 15.46 4.88 11.88
C PRO A 120 15.92 5.47 13.21
N VAL A 121 16.09 4.63 14.22
CA VAL A 121 16.60 4.98 15.56
C VAL A 121 17.43 3.80 16.09
N PRO A 122 18.35 4.01 17.05
CA PRO A 122 19.14 2.93 17.63
C PRO A 122 18.26 1.79 18.18
N GLY A 123 18.55 0.55 17.76
CA GLY A 123 17.84 -0.65 18.23
C GLY A 123 16.51 -0.95 17.52
N LEU A 124 16.14 -0.18 16.49
CA LEU A 124 14.97 -0.44 15.66
C LEU A 124 15.40 -0.49 14.18
N ARG A 125 14.95 -1.52 13.49
CA ARG A 125 15.18 -1.79 12.07
C ARG A 125 13.85 -1.69 11.31
N LEU A 126 13.81 -0.91 10.25
CA LEU A 126 12.70 -0.89 9.29
C LEU A 126 13.14 -1.62 8.01
N ILE A 127 12.38 -2.61 7.58
CA ILE A 127 12.57 -3.32 6.30
C ILE A 127 11.35 -3.01 5.42
N GLY A 128 11.57 -2.28 4.33
CA GLY A 128 10.56 -1.97 3.32
C GLY A 128 10.58 -2.97 2.17
N LEU A 129 9.44 -3.62 1.91
CA LEU A 129 9.29 -4.64 0.87
C LEU A 129 8.49 -4.10 -0.32
N ASN A 130 8.91 -4.46 -1.53
CA ASN A 130 8.13 -4.27 -2.74
C ASN A 130 7.33 -5.52 -3.04
N THR A 131 6.12 -5.57 -2.50
CA THR A 131 5.20 -6.70 -2.72
C THR A 131 4.37 -6.57 -4.00
N SER A 132 4.59 -5.54 -4.81
CA SER A 132 3.78 -5.26 -6.01
C SER A 132 4.55 -5.51 -7.31
N ASP A 133 5.82 -5.91 -7.25
CA ASP A 133 6.64 -6.18 -8.42
C ASP A 133 6.66 -7.67 -8.76
N GLN A 134 5.90 -8.02 -9.79
CA GLN A 134 5.85 -9.37 -10.33
C GLN A 134 7.09 -9.61 -11.20
N PRO A 135 7.85 -10.71 -11.01
CA PRO A 135 9.09 -10.95 -11.76
C PRO A 135 8.89 -11.01 -13.27
N THR A 136 7.77 -11.59 -13.73
CA THR A 136 7.48 -11.79 -15.15
C THR A 136 5.99 -11.54 -15.45
N PRO A 137 5.55 -10.28 -15.52
CA PRO A 137 4.17 -9.96 -15.83
C PRO A 137 3.89 -10.24 -17.31
N PHE A 138 2.82 -10.95 -17.59
CA PHE A 138 2.28 -11.18 -18.91
C PHE A 138 1.45 -9.96 -19.33
N PRO A 139 1.63 -9.37 -20.54
CA PRO A 139 1.01 -8.10 -20.94
C PRO A 139 -0.51 -7.96 -20.72
N THR A 140 -1.25 -9.07 -20.73
CA THR A 140 -2.71 -9.10 -20.55
C THR A 140 -3.14 -9.82 -19.27
N GLY A 141 -2.20 -10.05 -18.35
CA GLY A 141 -2.47 -10.61 -17.03
C GLY A 141 -3.14 -9.59 -16.12
N ILE A 142 -3.72 -10.09 -15.03
CA ILE A 142 -4.31 -9.31 -13.95
C ILE A 142 -3.44 -9.54 -12.72
N TYR A 143 -3.01 -8.46 -12.07
CA TYR A 143 -2.10 -8.50 -10.93
C TYR A 143 -2.68 -7.72 -9.76
N ASP A 144 -3.65 -8.33 -9.09
CA ASP A 144 -4.30 -7.83 -7.87
C ASP A 144 -3.69 -8.39 -6.58
N VAL A 145 -2.85 -9.41 -6.69
CA VAL A 145 -2.21 -10.11 -5.55
C VAL A 145 -0.74 -9.71 -5.37
N GLY A 146 -0.27 -9.87 -4.14
CA GLY A 146 1.10 -9.57 -3.76
C GLY A 146 2.09 -10.63 -4.21
N CYS A 147 3.33 -10.21 -4.44
CA CYS A 147 4.42 -11.06 -4.87
C CYS A 147 5.75 -10.60 -4.30
N ILE A 148 6.57 -11.56 -3.88
CA ILE A 148 7.95 -11.33 -3.44
C ILE A 148 8.84 -12.23 -4.30
N SER A 149 9.85 -11.65 -4.96
CA SER A 149 10.82 -12.43 -5.74
C SER A 149 11.76 -13.24 -4.84
N ASP A 150 12.44 -14.25 -5.42
CA ASP A 150 13.47 -15.01 -4.70
C ASP A 150 14.59 -14.09 -4.19
N GLU A 151 15.06 -13.14 -5.00
CA GLU A 151 16.09 -12.15 -4.63
C GLU A 151 15.65 -11.32 -3.41
N GLN A 152 14.40 -10.89 -3.37
CA GLN A 152 13.85 -10.12 -2.24
C GLN A 152 13.63 -10.99 -1.00
N SER A 153 13.22 -12.25 -1.17
CA SER A 153 13.12 -13.23 -0.08
C SER A 153 14.49 -13.48 0.57
N ASP A 154 15.54 -13.62 -0.24
CA ASP A 154 16.91 -13.76 0.25
C ASP A 154 17.41 -12.48 0.94
N PHE A 155 17.06 -11.30 0.41
CA PHE A 155 17.32 -10.02 1.05
C PHE A 155 16.65 -9.94 2.44
N LEU A 156 15.35 -10.24 2.52
CA LEU A 156 14.61 -10.22 3.78
C LEU A 156 15.25 -11.15 4.82
N ARG A 157 15.63 -12.37 4.44
CA ARG A 157 16.32 -13.32 5.35
C ARG A 157 17.63 -12.76 5.89
N ARG A 158 18.44 -12.14 5.03
CA ARG A 158 19.72 -11.54 5.44
C ARG A 158 19.52 -10.37 6.39
N GLU A 159 18.56 -9.49 6.09
CA GLU A 159 18.28 -8.31 6.92
C GLU A 159 17.70 -8.70 8.29
N LEU A 160 16.83 -9.71 8.34
CA LEU A 160 16.30 -10.24 9.61
C LEU A 160 17.41 -10.85 10.49
N ALA A 161 18.30 -11.65 9.89
CA ALA A 161 19.43 -12.24 10.60
C ALA A 161 20.40 -11.14 11.09
N SER A 162 20.73 -10.17 10.24
CA SER A 162 21.57 -9.03 10.59
C SER A 162 20.97 -8.22 11.75
N ALA A 163 19.67 -7.90 11.69
CA ALA A 163 18.99 -7.19 12.77
C ALA A 163 19.04 -7.97 14.10
N ALA A 164 18.91 -9.30 14.05
CA ALA A 164 19.02 -10.14 15.24
C ALA A 164 20.44 -10.12 15.83
N GLU A 165 21.48 -10.21 14.99
CA GLU A 165 22.88 -10.11 15.41
C GLU A 165 23.20 -8.78 16.10
N HIS A 166 22.54 -7.70 15.65
CA HIS A 166 22.69 -6.36 16.23
C HIS A 166 21.73 -6.06 17.39
N GLY A 167 20.89 -7.03 17.80
CA GLY A 167 19.91 -6.85 18.87
C GLY A 167 18.81 -5.83 18.54
N GLU A 168 18.52 -5.61 17.26
CA GLU A 168 17.50 -4.68 16.78
C GLU A 168 16.13 -5.34 16.73
N ARG A 169 15.09 -4.59 17.11
CA ARG A 169 13.69 -4.96 16.85
C ARG A 169 13.31 -4.58 15.43
N VAL A 170 12.50 -5.39 14.76
CA VAL A 170 12.21 -5.23 13.33
C VAL A 170 10.75 -4.87 13.10
N ILE A 171 10.56 -3.83 12.30
CA ILE A 171 9.31 -3.52 11.62
C ILE A 171 9.48 -3.91 10.15
N VAL A 172 8.59 -4.77 9.66
CA VAL A 172 8.47 -5.04 8.23
C VAL A 172 7.34 -4.17 7.69
N ALA A 173 7.52 -3.55 6.53
CA ALA A 173 6.49 -2.77 5.87
C ALA A 173 6.32 -3.22 4.43
N SER A 174 5.08 -3.38 3.97
CA SER A 174 4.75 -3.79 2.61
C SER A 174 3.48 -3.09 2.11
N HIS A 175 3.23 -3.15 0.80
CA HIS A 175 1.93 -2.74 0.28
C HIS A 175 0.87 -3.82 0.55
N HIS A 176 1.15 -5.07 0.14
CA HIS A 176 0.25 -6.21 0.28
C HIS A 176 0.40 -6.87 1.66
N PRO A 177 -0.70 -7.11 2.40
CA PRO A 177 -0.65 -7.85 3.65
C PRO A 177 -0.28 -9.32 3.42
N SER A 178 0.23 -9.99 4.46
CA SER A 178 0.78 -11.36 4.34
C SER A 178 -0.18 -12.35 3.66
N HIS A 179 -1.48 -12.19 3.90
CA HIS A 179 -2.51 -13.08 3.39
C HIS A 179 -2.86 -12.91 1.90
N THR A 180 -2.28 -11.92 1.24
CA THR A 180 -2.52 -11.63 -0.20
C THR A 180 -1.33 -12.00 -1.09
N LEU A 181 -0.27 -12.56 -0.51
CA LEU A 181 0.87 -13.08 -1.28
C LEU A 181 0.46 -14.38 -2.00
N GLU A 182 0.72 -14.49 -3.31
CA GLU A 182 0.26 -15.63 -4.10
C GLU A 182 1.38 -16.28 -4.91
N VAL A 183 1.67 -17.55 -4.61
CA VAL A 183 2.72 -18.35 -5.26
C VAL A 183 2.37 -18.63 -6.72
N LEU A 184 1.09 -18.85 -7.02
CA LEU A 184 0.64 -19.10 -8.40
C LEU A 184 0.88 -17.89 -9.32
N HIS A 185 1.04 -16.69 -8.76
CA HIS A 185 1.41 -15.50 -9.51
C HIS A 185 2.92 -15.26 -9.58
N GLY A 186 3.74 -16.15 -9.01
CA GLY A 186 5.21 -16.08 -9.08
C GLY A 186 5.89 -15.65 -7.79
N SER A 187 5.15 -15.52 -6.67
CA SER A 187 5.74 -15.21 -5.38
C SER A 187 6.58 -16.38 -4.85
N ALA A 188 7.80 -16.09 -4.41
CA ALA A 188 8.69 -17.03 -3.72
C ALA A 188 8.10 -17.51 -2.39
N LEU A 189 7.28 -16.67 -1.75
CA LEU A 189 6.62 -16.96 -0.48
C LEU A 189 5.11 -16.79 -0.63
N GLY A 190 4.36 -17.83 -0.27
CA GLY A 190 2.94 -17.73 0.01
C GLY A 190 2.67 -17.26 1.45
N PRO A 191 1.39 -17.07 1.82
CA PRO A 191 1.02 -16.44 3.09
C PRO A 191 1.62 -17.11 4.32
N GLU A 192 1.45 -18.42 4.43
CA GLU A 192 1.90 -19.16 5.61
C GLU A 192 3.42 -19.24 5.70
N ARG A 193 4.12 -19.32 4.56
CA ARG A 193 5.59 -19.34 4.55
C ARG A 193 6.17 -17.98 4.90
N PHE A 194 5.53 -16.89 4.46
CA PHE A 194 5.94 -15.54 4.83
C PHE A 194 5.73 -15.29 6.32
N ARG A 195 4.57 -15.66 6.86
CA ARG A 195 4.29 -15.54 8.30
C ARG A 195 5.23 -16.40 9.14
N ALA A 196 5.49 -17.64 8.73
CA ALA A 196 6.44 -18.52 9.40
C ALA A 196 7.85 -17.92 9.39
N LEU A 197 8.31 -17.38 8.26
CA LEU A 197 9.61 -16.69 8.18
C LEU A 197 9.72 -15.54 9.19
N LEU A 198 8.69 -14.71 9.31
CA LEU A 198 8.70 -13.61 10.29
C LEU A 198 8.64 -14.13 11.73
N ASN A 199 7.84 -15.18 12.00
CA ASN A 199 7.75 -15.80 13.32
C ASN A 199 9.05 -16.52 13.74
N ASP A 200 9.84 -17.02 12.79
CA ASP A 200 11.16 -17.64 13.04
C ASP A 200 12.21 -16.60 13.50
N HIS A 201 11.89 -15.30 13.44
CA HIS A 201 12.74 -14.20 13.89
C HIS A 201 12.05 -13.45 15.04
N PRO A 202 12.29 -13.83 16.31
CA PRO A 202 11.60 -13.26 17.48
C PRO A 202 11.76 -11.75 17.66
N ASN A 203 12.77 -11.15 17.03
CA ASN A 203 12.99 -9.73 17.02
C ASN A 203 12.05 -8.97 16.06
N VAL A 204 11.29 -9.65 15.20
CA VAL A 204 10.19 -9.05 14.42
C VAL A 204 9.00 -8.79 15.34
N ILE A 205 8.60 -7.52 15.43
CA ILE A 205 7.54 -7.10 16.36
C ILE A 205 6.29 -6.60 15.63
N LEU A 206 6.43 -6.12 14.40
CA LEU A 206 5.38 -5.44 13.66
C LEU A 206 5.52 -5.66 12.15
N HIS A 207 4.40 -5.93 11.49
CA HIS A 207 4.26 -5.90 10.03
C HIS A 207 3.19 -4.86 9.66
N LEU A 208 3.58 -3.80 8.96
CA LEU A 208 2.68 -2.75 8.48
C LEU A 208 2.30 -3.03 7.02
N ALA A 209 1.01 -3.08 6.72
CA ALA A 209 0.49 -3.34 5.38
C ALA A 209 -0.68 -2.42 5.00
N GLY A 210 -0.94 -2.32 3.70
CA GLY A 210 -2.06 -1.56 3.13
C GLY A 210 -2.85 -2.41 2.15
N HIS A 211 -2.96 -1.92 0.90
CA HIS A 211 -3.58 -2.58 -0.26
C HIS A 211 -5.09 -2.80 -0.20
N LEU A 212 -5.62 -3.43 0.85
CA LEU A 212 -7.05 -3.76 0.95
C LEU A 212 -7.92 -2.63 1.44
N HIS A 213 -7.30 -1.53 1.87
CA HIS A 213 -7.96 -0.37 2.47
C HIS A 213 -8.82 -0.74 3.70
N ARG A 214 -8.30 -1.65 4.54
CA ARG A 214 -8.98 -2.12 5.74
C ARG A 214 -8.20 -1.74 6.97
N ASN A 215 -8.92 -1.43 8.04
CA ASN A 215 -8.34 -1.30 9.36
C ASN A 215 -8.40 -2.65 10.07
N ARG A 216 -7.23 -3.29 10.25
CA ARG A 216 -7.14 -4.58 10.95
C ARG A 216 -5.88 -4.65 11.79
N VAL A 217 -5.99 -5.27 12.97
CA VAL A 217 -4.86 -5.65 13.81
C VAL A 217 -4.97 -7.13 14.09
N ALA A 218 -3.95 -7.89 13.68
CA ALA A 218 -3.91 -9.33 13.84
C ALA A 218 -2.65 -9.76 14.58
N ASP A 219 -2.83 -10.50 15.67
CA ASP A 219 -1.74 -11.26 16.28
C ASP A 219 -1.41 -12.47 15.39
N ARG A 220 -0.15 -12.57 14.95
CA ARG A 220 0.38 -13.67 14.12
C ARG A 220 1.18 -14.69 14.93
N GLY A 221 1.08 -14.65 16.26
CA GLY A 221 1.75 -15.52 17.23
C GLY A 221 3.14 -15.01 17.61
N GLY A 222 3.92 -14.58 16.62
CA GLY A 222 5.26 -14.01 16.81
C GLY A 222 5.27 -12.47 16.80
N TYR A 223 4.50 -11.85 15.93
CA TYR A 223 4.47 -10.41 15.69
C TYR A 223 3.02 -9.94 15.47
N ILE A 224 2.84 -8.62 15.47
CA ILE A 224 1.55 -8.01 15.17
C ILE A 224 1.53 -7.56 13.70
N GLU A 225 0.51 -7.95 12.95
CA GLU A 225 0.25 -7.41 11.61
C GLU A 225 -0.84 -6.34 11.70
N ILE A 226 -0.52 -5.15 11.18
CA ILE A 226 -1.42 -4.01 11.11
C ILE A 226 -1.69 -3.69 9.64
N GLU A 227 -2.95 -3.84 9.23
CA GLU A 227 -3.47 -3.34 7.96
C GLU A 227 -4.12 -1.96 8.23
N THR A 228 -3.85 -0.98 7.37
CA THR A 228 -4.42 0.37 7.49
C THR A 228 -5.25 0.76 6.27
N CYS A 229 -6.25 1.62 6.51
CA CYS A 229 -7.09 2.18 5.45
C CYS A 229 -6.29 3.05 4.47
N SER A 230 -6.87 3.29 3.29
CA SER A 230 -6.36 4.31 2.38
C SER A 230 -6.73 5.70 2.88
N THR A 231 -5.80 6.65 2.76
CA THR A 231 -6.05 8.06 3.05
C THR A 231 -7.03 8.71 2.08
N LEU A 232 -7.38 8.03 0.98
CA LEU A 232 -8.39 8.47 0.02
C LEU A 232 -9.81 8.08 0.45
N ASP A 233 -9.96 6.99 1.20
CA ASP A 233 -11.27 6.47 1.58
C ASP A 233 -11.89 7.29 2.70
N PRO A 234 -13.22 7.49 2.71
CA PRO A 234 -13.87 8.14 3.84
C PRO A 234 -13.70 7.33 5.13
N PRO A 235 -13.45 7.97 6.30
CA PRO A 235 -13.40 9.41 6.55
C PRO A 235 -12.00 10.07 6.45
N GLN A 236 -11.15 9.57 5.55
CA GLN A 236 -9.76 9.95 5.31
C GLN A 236 -8.97 9.96 6.62
N GLU A 237 -8.80 8.74 7.11
CA GLU A 237 -8.10 8.45 8.35
C GLU A 237 -6.65 8.07 8.07
N ALA A 238 -5.85 8.15 9.13
CA ALA A 238 -4.52 7.57 9.20
C ALA A 238 -4.34 6.94 10.58
N ARG A 239 -3.28 6.14 10.74
CA ARG A 239 -2.98 5.45 11.99
C ARG A 239 -1.68 5.96 12.60
N VAL A 240 -1.71 6.27 13.89
CA VAL A 240 -0.50 6.42 14.70
C VAL A 240 -0.15 5.07 15.31
N VAL A 241 1.12 4.68 15.23
CA VAL A 241 1.67 3.53 15.96
C VAL A 241 2.85 4.04 16.78
N GLU A 242 2.75 3.90 18.10
CA GLU A 242 3.77 4.24 19.07
C GLU A 242 4.43 2.97 19.58
N ILE A 243 5.76 2.92 19.61
CA ILE A 243 6.52 1.79 20.14
C ILE A 243 7.38 2.32 21.29
N TRP A 244 7.13 1.78 22.48
CA TRP A 244 7.87 2.10 23.69
C TRP A 244 8.69 0.89 24.12
N ARG A 245 9.91 1.13 24.59
CA ARG A 245 10.81 0.11 25.09
C ARG A 245 11.12 0.39 26.55
N ASP A 246 10.86 -0.57 27.42
CA ASP A 246 11.29 -0.52 28.81
C ASP A 246 12.78 -0.87 28.89
N THR A 247 13.59 0.04 29.42
CA THR A 247 15.04 -0.15 29.52
C THR A 247 15.45 -1.11 30.64
N ALA A 248 14.55 -1.46 31.56
CA ALA A 248 14.85 -2.33 32.69
C ALA A 248 14.74 -3.81 32.34
N ASP A 249 13.72 -4.19 31.55
CA ASP A 249 13.42 -5.59 31.20
C ASP A 249 13.39 -5.89 29.70
N ASP A 250 13.58 -4.88 28.85
CA ASP A 250 13.55 -4.95 27.39
C ASP A 250 12.18 -5.28 26.77
N SER A 251 11.11 -5.18 27.56
CA SER A 251 9.74 -5.33 27.08
C SER A 251 9.32 -4.15 26.21
N LEU A 252 8.38 -4.40 25.29
CA LEU A 252 7.84 -3.41 24.39
C LEU A 252 6.35 -3.17 24.62
N LEU A 253 5.93 -1.92 24.46
CA LEU A 253 4.53 -1.55 24.34
C LEU A 253 4.29 -0.96 22.96
N ILE A 254 3.46 -1.62 22.17
CA ILE A 254 2.98 -1.12 20.88
C ILE A 254 1.59 -0.56 21.10
N ARG A 255 1.42 0.76 21.02
CA ARG A 255 0.11 1.42 21.05
C ARG A 255 -0.25 1.89 19.66
N TYR A 256 -1.52 1.75 19.28
CA TYR A 256 -2.00 2.23 18.00
C TYR A 256 -3.37 2.88 18.15
N TYR A 257 -3.63 3.88 17.31
CA TYR A 257 -4.95 4.50 17.22
C TYR A 257 -5.12 5.19 15.86
N MET A 258 -6.35 5.20 15.35
CA MET A 258 -6.72 5.99 14.19
C MET A 258 -6.88 7.46 14.57
N PHE A 259 -6.57 8.34 13.64
CA PHE A 259 -6.95 9.74 13.69
C PHE A 259 -7.49 10.17 12.32
N SER A 260 -8.40 11.13 12.32
CA SER A 260 -8.85 11.79 11.10
C SER A 260 -8.58 13.28 11.19
N HIS A 261 -8.41 13.87 10.02
CA HIS A 261 -8.36 15.29 9.84
C HIS A 261 -9.68 16.00 10.27
N LEU A 262 -10.75 15.22 10.50
CA LEU A 262 -12.05 15.65 11.03
C LEU A 262 -12.10 15.70 12.56
N ASP A 263 -11.08 15.20 13.26
CA ASP A 263 -11.05 15.20 14.71
C ASP A 263 -10.78 16.63 15.22
N ASP A 264 -11.76 17.22 15.90
CA ASP A 264 -11.69 18.59 16.42
C ASP A 264 -10.69 18.77 17.58
N ASP A 265 -10.22 17.65 18.16
CA ASP A 265 -9.30 17.61 19.30
C ASP A 265 -7.82 17.60 18.87
N LEU A 266 -7.52 17.66 17.58
CA LEU A 266 -6.14 17.78 17.12
C LEU A 266 -5.56 19.14 17.54
N PRO A 267 -4.29 19.21 17.98
CA PRO A 267 -3.62 20.47 18.22
C PRO A 267 -3.76 21.38 16.98
N PRO A 268 -3.91 22.71 17.14
CA PRO A 268 -4.04 23.61 16.00
C PRO A 268 -2.91 23.34 15.01
N LEU A 269 -3.24 22.90 13.80
CA LEU A 269 -2.27 22.50 12.76
C LEU A 269 -1.51 23.71 12.17
N GLY A 270 -1.42 24.84 12.89
CA GLY A 270 -1.03 26.13 12.35
C GLY A 270 -2.09 26.68 11.38
N GLU A 271 -1.66 27.53 10.44
CA GLU A 271 -2.52 27.86 9.30
C GLU A 271 -2.71 26.59 8.45
N ASP A 272 -3.97 26.17 8.30
CA ASP A 272 -4.33 25.08 7.40
C ASP A 272 -4.97 25.63 6.11
N PRO A 273 -4.15 25.94 5.08
CA PRO A 273 -4.67 26.46 3.82
C PRO A 273 -5.50 25.42 3.04
N LEU A 274 -5.48 24.15 3.45
CA LEU A 274 -6.21 23.06 2.79
C LEU A 274 -7.53 22.71 3.50
N ARG A 275 -7.84 23.32 4.65
CA ARG A 275 -9.05 23.03 5.44
C ARG A 275 -10.33 23.00 4.60
N GLY A 276 -10.56 24.03 3.79
CA GLY A 276 -11.76 24.11 2.94
C GLY A 276 -11.83 22.98 1.91
N LEU A 277 -10.69 22.56 1.35
CA LEU A 277 -10.64 21.41 0.43
C LEU A 277 -10.91 20.10 1.16
N ARG A 278 -10.38 19.93 2.38
CA ARG A 278 -10.64 18.74 3.22
C ARG A 278 -12.13 18.64 3.58
N GLU A 279 -12.73 19.73 4.04
CA GLU A 279 -14.16 19.81 4.35
C GLU A 279 -15.03 19.52 3.11
N GLN A 280 -14.67 20.05 1.95
CA GLN A 280 -15.38 19.76 0.70
C GLN A 280 -15.23 18.30 0.27
N ALA A 281 -14.03 17.72 0.36
CA ALA A 281 -13.80 16.32 0.06
C ALA A 281 -14.61 15.40 0.98
N TRP A 282 -14.70 15.73 2.27
CA TRP A 282 -15.54 15.04 3.24
C TRP A 282 -17.03 15.12 2.88
N GLN A 283 -17.55 16.31 2.56
CA GLN A 283 -18.95 16.47 2.16
C GLN A 283 -19.27 15.69 0.88
N LEU A 284 -18.35 15.66 -0.09
CA LEU A 284 -18.51 14.86 -1.31
C LEU A 284 -18.49 13.36 -1.02
N ALA A 285 -17.59 12.91 -0.15
CA ALA A 285 -17.50 11.49 0.23
C ALA A 285 -18.72 11.01 1.04
N GLY A 286 -19.30 11.87 1.88
CA GLY A 286 -20.52 11.61 2.64
C GLY A 286 -21.84 11.85 1.87
N GLY A 287 -21.80 12.66 0.82
CA GLY A 287 -22.98 13.12 0.06
C GLY A 287 -23.68 12.03 -0.75
N ASP A 288 -22.94 11.02 -1.23
CA ASP A 288 -23.46 9.93 -2.05
C ASP A 288 -23.66 8.59 -1.30
N LYS A 289 -23.25 8.50 -0.01
CA LYS A 289 -23.25 7.23 0.75
C LYS A 289 -24.36 7.09 1.80
N ARG A 290 -25.53 7.74 1.63
CA ARG A 290 -26.74 7.46 2.44
C ARG A 290 -27.58 6.28 1.91
N GLY A 291 -26.97 5.36 1.18
CA GLY A 291 -27.54 4.05 0.87
C GLY A 291 -27.05 3.03 1.90
N VAL A 292 -27.97 2.39 2.61
CA VAL A 292 -27.68 1.30 3.56
C VAL A 292 -26.87 0.20 2.86
N LEU A 293 -25.56 0.14 3.12
CA LEU A 293 -24.74 -1.02 2.76
C LEU A 293 -25.09 -2.13 3.77
N ARG A 294 -25.83 -3.14 3.29
CA ARG A 294 -26.07 -4.37 4.05
C ARG A 294 -24.80 -5.20 4.07
N GLN A 295 -24.35 -5.48 5.28
CA GLN A 295 -23.19 -6.30 5.63
C GLN A 295 -23.39 -7.75 5.15
N ALA A 296 -22.43 -8.29 4.38
CA ALA A 296 -22.30 -9.72 4.14
C ALA A 296 -21.41 -10.35 5.25
N ALA A 297 -21.51 -11.67 5.41
CA ALA A 297 -21.05 -12.40 6.59
C ALA A 297 -19.56 -12.77 6.55
N THR A 298 -18.84 -12.22 7.53
CA THR A 298 -17.43 -12.41 7.87
C THR A 298 -16.79 -13.78 7.56
N THR A 299 -15.88 -13.77 6.59
CA THR A 299 -14.61 -14.53 6.57
C THR A 299 -13.45 -13.52 6.51
N ASP A 300 -12.18 -13.93 6.53
CA ASP A 300 -11.03 -12.99 6.35
C ASP A 300 -11.16 -12.09 5.08
N LEU A 301 -11.97 -12.51 4.11
CA LEU A 301 -12.28 -11.74 2.89
C LEU A 301 -13.45 -10.75 3.05
N GLU A 302 -14.26 -10.88 4.10
CA GLU A 302 -15.49 -10.11 4.36
C GLU A 302 -15.45 -9.36 5.72
N SER A 303 -14.26 -8.94 6.18
CA SER A 303 -14.17 -8.05 7.34
C SER A 303 -14.66 -6.64 7.00
N ASP A 304 -15.29 -5.97 7.96
CA ASP A 304 -15.67 -4.55 7.83
C ASP A 304 -14.41 -3.73 7.53
N PRO A 305 -14.35 -2.98 6.40
CA PRO A 305 -13.19 -2.16 6.08
C PRO A 305 -12.88 -1.10 7.16
N LEU A 306 -13.88 -0.68 7.94
CA LEU A 306 -13.67 0.25 9.06
C LEU A 306 -12.94 -0.39 10.25
N GLY A 307 -12.93 -1.73 10.33
CA GLY A 307 -12.41 -2.50 11.46
C GLY A 307 -13.33 -2.51 12.68
N THR A 308 -13.03 -3.38 13.63
CA THR A 308 -13.64 -3.37 14.97
C THR A 308 -13.10 -2.21 15.83
N THR A 309 -13.68 -1.98 17.01
CA THR A 309 -13.14 -1.00 17.97
C THR A 309 -11.69 -1.32 18.33
N GLU A 310 -11.38 -2.60 18.50
CA GLU A 310 -10.05 -3.14 18.83
C GLU A 310 -9.07 -3.00 17.66
N ASP A 311 -9.54 -3.06 16.41
CA ASP A 311 -8.70 -2.80 15.23
C ASP A 311 -8.33 -1.32 15.10
N ARG A 312 -9.16 -0.42 15.66
CA ARG A 312 -9.04 1.03 15.49
C ARG A 312 -8.20 1.68 16.58
N GLN A 313 -8.18 1.12 17.79
CA GLN A 313 -7.31 1.59 18.85
C GLN A 313 -7.01 0.49 19.86
N GLY A 314 -5.78 0.48 20.38
CA GLY A 314 -5.37 -0.51 21.35
C GLY A 314 -3.91 -0.40 21.73
N TRP A 315 -3.48 -1.33 22.58
CA TRP A 315 -2.09 -1.50 22.94
C TRP A 315 -1.77 -2.97 23.17
N ILE A 316 -0.54 -3.34 22.86
CA ILE A 316 -0.05 -4.72 22.94
C ILE A 316 1.29 -4.67 23.66
N ARG A 317 1.43 -5.47 24.72
CA ARG A 317 2.69 -5.66 25.43
C ARG A 317 3.38 -6.90 24.88
N LEU A 318 4.62 -6.75 24.45
CA LEU A 318 5.51 -7.84 24.09
C LEU A 318 6.56 -7.96 25.19
N ASP A 319 6.47 -9.01 25.98
CA ASP A 319 7.50 -9.29 26.98
C ASP A 319 8.81 -9.70 26.29
N ASN A 320 9.93 -9.61 27.01
CA ASN A 320 11.24 -9.97 26.47
C ASN A 320 11.22 -11.44 25.99
N ARG A 321 11.56 -11.67 24.73
CA ARG A 321 11.58 -12.97 24.07
C ARG A 321 12.99 -13.35 23.68
#